data_AF-Q8GTJ3-F1
#
_entry.id   AF-Q8GTJ3-F1
#
_cell.length_a   1.000
_cell.length_b   1.000
_cell.length_c   1.000
_cell.angle_alpha   90.00
_cell.angle_beta   90.00
_cell.angle_gamma   90.00
#
_symmetry.space_group_name_H-M   'P 1'
#
loop_
_entity.id
_entity.type
_entity.pdbx_description
1 polymer ?
#
loop_
_entity_poly.entity_id
_entity_poly.type
_entity_poly.pdbx_seq_one_letter_code
_entity_poly.pdbx_strand_id
1 'polypeptide(L)'
;PNYTGPTTGCPREPWHDLHSRIEGPAAYDVLTNFEERWLKASKRHGLQKMKASQDDALLQLDRIPDILKIADVPCLGEDDADTWHVQIFRSIDSNSVKGFPKDPKEATNKNLVCGKNVLIDMSIHTAYVKAIRAAQHFIYIENQYFLGSSYNWNNYQDLGANNLIPMEIALKIANKIRANERFSVYIIVPMWPEGVPTSTA
;
A
#
# COMPACT_ATOMS: atom_id res chain seq x y z
N PRO A 1 -15.15 -18.07 -5.58
CA PRO A 1 -15.87 -18.78 -6.66
C PRO A 1 -17.18 -18.08 -7.04
N ASN A 2 -17.35 -17.81 -8.33
CA ASN A 2 -18.47 -17.01 -8.86
C ASN A 2 -19.77 -17.82 -9.09
N TYR A 3 -19.82 -19.05 -8.58
CA TYR A 3 -20.95 -19.98 -8.76
C TYR A 3 -21.61 -20.33 -7.42
N THR A 4 -22.92 -20.51 -7.44
CA THR A 4 -23.69 -21.10 -6.34
C THR A 4 -23.95 -22.59 -6.63
N GLY A 5 -23.86 -23.45 -5.60
CA GLY A 5 -24.13 -24.88 -5.73
C GLY A 5 -22.88 -25.77 -5.92
N PRO A 6 -23.05 -27.04 -6.37
CA PRO A 6 -21.95 -28.01 -6.50
C PRO A 6 -20.91 -27.55 -7.53
N THR A 7 -19.64 -27.52 -7.13
CA THR A 7 -18.52 -27.02 -7.96
C THR A 7 -17.79 -28.12 -8.74
N THR A 8 -18.22 -29.37 -8.60
CA THR A 8 -17.62 -30.52 -9.30
C THR A 8 -17.78 -30.37 -10.82
N GLY A 9 -16.67 -30.25 -11.54
CA GLY A 9 -16.66 -30.10 -13.01
C GLY A 9 -16.79 -28.66 -13.50
N CYS A 10 -16.94 -27.67 -12.62
CA CYS A 10 -16.92 -26.25 -12.99
C CYS A 10 -15.49 -25.79 -13.33
N PRO A 11 -15.34 -24.75 -14.19
CA PRO A 11 -14.03 -24.16 -14.42
C PRO A 11 -13.47 -23.56 -13.13
N ARG A 12 -12.17 -23.75 -12.90
CA ARG A 12 -11.46 -23.00 -11.85
C ARG A 12 -11.45 -21.51 -12.19
N GLU A 13 -11.33 -20.68 -11.17
CA GLU A 13 -11.03 -19.25 -11.32
C GLU A 13 -9.51 -19.08 -11.39
N PRO A 14 -8.92 -18.71 -12.55
CA PRO A 14 -7.49 -18.47 -12.63
C PRO A 14 -7.10 -17.24 -11.80
N TRP A 15 -5.94 -17.33 -11.16
CA TRP A 15 -5.40 -16.24 -10.35
C TRP A 15 -4.29 -15.54 -11.12
N HIS A 16 -4.58 -14.35 -11.64
CA HIS A 16 -3.60 -13.46 -12.24
C HIS A 16 -3.24 -12.38 -11.23
N ASP A 17 -1.96 -12.30 -10.85
CA ASP A 17 -1.49 -11.45 -9.76
C ASP A 17 0.00 -11.10 -9.95
N LEU A 18 0.46 -10.06 -9.25
CA LEU A 18 1.82 -9.54 -9.33
C LEU A 18 2.44 -9.52 -7.93
N HIS A 19 3.69 -9.97 -7.85
CA HIS A 19 4.47 -9.93 -6.61
C HIS A 19 5.91 -9.51 -6.89
N SER A 20 6.61 -9.02 -5.88
CA SER A 20 8.01 -8.63 -5.98
C SER A 20 8.82 -9.19 -4.80
N ARG A 21 10.11 -9.42 -5.04
CA ARG A 21 11.10 -9.66 -3.99
C ARG A 21 11.94 -8.40 -3.85
N ILE A 22 12.20 -7.99 -2.62
CA ILE A 22 13.02 -6.82 -2.31
C ILE A 22 14.27 -7.30 -1.58
N GLU A 23 15.43 -6.90 -2.10
CA GLU A 23 16.74 -7.12 -1.49
C GLU A 23 17.39 -5.77 -1.17
N GLY A 24 18.31 -5.77 -0.22
CA GLY A 24 18.97 -4.56 0.24
C GLY A 24 18.20 -3.79 1.33
N PRO A 25 18.55 -2.51 1.57
CA PRO A 25 18.05 -1.75 2.72
C PRO A 25 16.53 -1.65 2.80
N ALA A 26 15.84 -1.53 1.66
CA ALA A 26 14.37 -1.42 1.61
C ALA A 26 13.64 -2.66 2.16
N ALA A 27 14.30 -3.83 2.24
CA ALA A 27 13.70 -5.01 2.87
C ALA A 27 13.47 -4.79 4.38
N TYR A 28 14.31 -4.00 5.04
CA TYR A 28 14.16 -3.68 6.46
C TYR A 28 13.04 -2.67 6.72
N ASP A 29 12.65 -1.87 5.74
CA ASP A 29 11.45 -1.03 5.85
C ASP A 29 10.18 -1.91 5.90
N VAL A 30 10.15 -3.00 5.13
CA VAL A 30 9.06 -4.01 5.18
C VAL A 30 9.05 -4.72 6.53
N LEU A 31 10.22 -5.10 7.05
CA LEU A 31 10.37 -5.65 8.40
C LEU A 31 9.87 -4.68 9.46
N THR A 32 10.31 -3.41 9.41
CA THR A 32 9.90 -2.36 10.35
C THR A 32 8.37 -2.26 10.40
N ASN A 33 7.72 -2.28 9.23
CA ASN A 33 6.26 -2.32 9.16
C ASN A 33 5.63 -3.54 9.87
N PHE A 34 6.23 -4.73 9.71
CA PHE A 34 5.78 -5.93 10.43
C PHE A 34 5.92 -5.76 11.94
N GLU A 35 7.08 -5.31 12.42
CA GLU A 35 7.38 -5.13 13.85
C GLU A 35 6.43 -4.11 14.50
N GLU A 36 6.24 -2.95 13.86
CA GLU A 36 5.33 -1.90 14.32
C GLU A 36 3.90 -2.42 14.53
N ARG A 37 3.41 -3.25 13.59
CA ARG A 37 2.09 -3.89 13.66
C ARG A 37 2.04 -4.99 14.70
N TRP A 38 3.05 -5.86 14.73
CA TRP A 38 3.17 -6.94 15.70
C TRP A 38 3.13 -6.41 17.13
N LEU A 39 3.91 -5.35 17.41
CA LEU A 39 3.96 -4.71 18.72
C LEU A 39 2.66 -3.99 19.11
N LYS A 40 1.81 -3.64 18.15
CA LYS A 40 0.47 -3.10 18.42
C LYS A 40 -0.52 -4.22 18.72
N ALA A 41 -0.52 -5.28 17.92
CA ALA A 41 -1.45 -6.41 18.02
C ALA A 41 -1.15 -7.32 19.22
N SER A 42 0.12 -7.51 19.56
CA SER A 42 0.56 -8.37 20.69
C SER A 42 0.46 -7.71 22.06
N LYS A 43 -0.12 -6.49 22.16
CA LYS A 43 -0.33 -5.83 23.45
C LYS A 43 -1.25 -6.67 24.33
N ARG A 44 -0.68 -7.23 25.39
CA ARG A 44 -1.42 -7.97 26.42
C ARG A 44 -2.35 -7.04 27.18
N HIS A 45 -3.59 -7.48 27.42
CA HIS A 45 -4.60 -6.75 28.18
C HIS A 45 -4.82 -7.40 29.56
N GLY A 46 -5.16 -6.59 30.57
CA GLY A 46 -5.54 -7.06 31.91
C GLY A 46 -4.43 -7.77 32.71
N LEU A 47 -4.80 -8.84 33.43
CA LEU A 47 -3.92 -9.60 34.35
C LEU A 47 -2.70 -10.24 33.66
N GLN A 48 -2.71 -10.37 32.33
CA GLN A 48 -1.58 -10.87 31.53
C GLN A 48 -0.36 -9.93 31.54
N LYS A 49 -0.53 -8.67 31.98
CA LYS A 49 0.57 -7.70 32.15
C LYS A 49 1.44 -7.99 33.38
N MET A 50 0.90 -8.70 34.37
CA MET A 50 1.60 -9.04 35.62
C MET A 50 2.41 -10.34 35.54
N LYS A 51 2.16 -11.20 34.54
CA LYS A 51 3.01 -12.36 34.21
C LYS A 51 4.02 -11.95 33.14
N ALA A 52 4.99 -11.13 33.54
CA ALA A 52 6.12 -10.79 32.70
C ALA A 52 7.16 -11.93 32.73
N SER A 53 6.85 -13.07 32.13
CA SER A 53 7.92 -13.85 31.50
C SER A 53 8.08 -13.30 30.09
N GLN A 54 9.30 -12.89 29.74
CA GLN A 54 9.67 -12.45 28.40
C GLN A 54 9.26 -13.52 27.40
N ASP A 55 8.13 -13.30 26.74
CA ASP A 55 7.72 -14.07 25.58
C ASP A 55 8.28 -13.30 24.39
N ASP A 56 9.56 -13.56 24.09
CA ASP A 56 10.32 -13.00 22.97
C ASP A 56 9.80 -13.61 21.65
N ALA A 57 8.50 -13.43 21.36
CA ALA A 57 7.89 -13.92 20.13
C ALA A 57 8.36 -13.14 18.89
N LEU A 58 8.94 -11.94 19.11
CA LEU A 58 9.61 -11.17 18.06
C LEU A 58 11.12 -11.29 18.26
N LEU A 59 11.79 -11.87 17.26
CA LEU A 59 13.25 -11.99 17.26
C LEU A 59 13.89 -10.61 17.17
N GLN A 60 14.83 -10.33 18.07
CA GLN A 60 15.64 -9.11 17.99
C GLN A 60 16.82 -9.37 17.09
N LEU A 61 16.78 -8.86 15.86
CA LEU A 61 17.84 -9.11 14.85
C LEU A 61 19.23 -8.68 15.34
N ASP A 62 19.32 -7.62 16.16
CA ASP A 62 20.58 -7.18 16.77
C ASP A 62 21.26 -8.25 17.65
N ARG A 63 20.51 -9.25 18.12
CA ARG A 63 21.00 -10.36 18.94
C ARG A 63 21.41 -11.58 18.11
N ILE A 64 21.19 -11.57 16.79
CA ILE A 64 21.50 -12.69 15.90
C ILE A 64 22.72 -12.28 15.04
N PRO A 65 23.93 -12.74 15.40
CA PRO A 65 25.16 -12.28 14.75
C PRO A 65 25.25 -12.64 13.26
N ASP A 66 24.53 -13.67 12.82
CA ASP A 66 24.52 -14.12 11.42
C ASP A 66 23.60 -13.28 10.51
N ILE A 67 22.80 -12.38 11.09
CA ILE A 67 21.93 -11.48 10.32
C ILE A 67 22.63 -10.14 10.13
N LEU A 68 22.87 -9.78 8.87
CA LEU A 68 23.45 -8.48 8.51
C LEU A 68 22.57 -7.36 9.07
N LYS A 69 23.21 -6.31 9.58
CA LYS A 69 22.51 -5.09 10.02
C LYS A 69 22.35 -4.15 8.84
N ILE A 70 21.33 -3.28 8.89
CA ILE A 70 21.08 -2.25 7.87
C ILE A 70 22.35 -1.47 7.50
N ALA A 71 23.19 -1.15 8.49
CA ALA A 71 24.40 -0.36 8.32
C ALA A 71 25.51 -1.12 7.58
N ASP A 72 25.43 -2.45 7.58
CA ASP A 72 26.41 -3.35 7.00
C ASP A 72 25.91 -3.97 5.68
N VAL A 73 24.70 -3.62 5.22
CA VAL A 73 24.18 -4.04 3.92
C VAL A 73 25.00 -3.33 2.83
N PRO A 74 25.70 -4.05 1.96
CA PRO A 74 26.46 -3.43 0.89
C PRO A 74 25.49 -2.69 -0.05
N CYS A 75 25.61 -1.37 -0.08
CA CYS A 75 25.08 -0.59 -1.20
C CYS A 75 25.89 -1.02 -2.42
N LEU A 76 25.25 -1.66 -3.40
CA LEU A 76 25.89 -1.87 -4.71
C LEU A 76 26.35 -0.50 -5.23
N GLY A 77 27.53 -0.45 -5.86
CA GLY A 77 28.05 0.80 -6.41
C GLY A 77 27.05 1.39 -7.40
N GLU A 78 26.89 2.71 -7.41
CA GLU A 78 25.95 3.43 -8.30
C GLU A 78 26.20 3.15 -9.81
N ASP A 79 27.35 2.55 -10.14
CA ASP A 79 27.77 2.19 -11.49
C ASP A 79 27.20 0.84 -12.00
N ASP A 80 26.50 0.07 -11.17
CA ASP A 80 25.85 -1.18 -11.61
C ASP A 80 24.47 -0.89 -12.21
N ALA A 81 24.30 -1.21 -13.49
CA ALA A 81 23.08 -1.01 -14.26
C ALA A 81 21.87 -1.80 -13.73
N ASP A 82 22.11 -2.85 -12.94
CA ASP A 82 21.06 -3.66 -12.33
C ASP A 82 20.64 -3.14 -10.94
N THR A 83 21.16 -1.97 -10.50
CA THR A 83 20.81 -1.35 -9.21
C THR A 83 19.47 -0.62 -9.25
N TRP A 84 18.70 -0.73 -8.15
CA TRP A 84 17.39 -0.10 -8.00
C TRP A 84 17.33 0.83 -6.78
N HIS A 85 16.76 2.02 -6.98
CA HIS A 85 16.29 2.84 -5.86
C HIS A 85 14.86 2.45 -5.50
N VAL A 86 14.68 1.93 -4.29
CA VAL A 86 13.38 1.43 -3.79
C VAL A 86 12.93 2.24 -2.58
N GLN A 87 11.66 2.61 -2.55
CA GLN A 87 11.01 3.24 -1.40
C GLN A 87 9.73 2.48 -1.06
N ILE A 88 9.56 2.12 0.22
CA ILE A 88 8.35 1.45 0.70
C ILE A 88 7.26 2.47 1.04
N PHE A 89 6.03 2.20 0.62
CA PHE A 89 4.84 3.00 0.91
C PHE A 89 3.78 2.17 1.61
N ARG A 90 2.92 2.82 2.42
CA ARG A 90 1.87 2.15 3.18
C ARG A 90 0.55 2.93 3.18
N SER A 91 -0.51 2.23 3.59
CA SER A 91 -1.81 2.78 3.98
C SER A 91 -2.12 2.22 5.36
N ILE A 92 -1.85 3.00 6.42
CA ILE A 92 -1.95 2.51 7.79
C ILE A 92 -2.18 3.67 8.78
N ASP A 93 -2.76 3.38 9.95
CA ASP A 93 -3.09 4.40 10.95
C ASP A 93 -2.46 4.12 12.32
N SER A 94 -2.47 5.11 13.22
CA SER A 94 -1.93 4.98 14.58
C SER A 94 -2.66 3.94 15.46
N ASN A 95 -3.82 3.45 15.01
CA ASN A 95 -4.54 2.34 15.65
C ASN A 95 -4.04 0.97 15.22
N SER A 96 -3.27 0.91 14.13
CA SER A 96 -2.75 -0.34 13.57
C SER A 96 -1.27 -0.56 13.88
N VAL A 97 -0.56 0.47 14.32
CA VAL A 97 0.89 0.40 14.63
C VAL A 97 1.26 0.96 16.00
N LYS A 98 2.43 0.55 16.48
CA LYS A 98 3.16 1.19 17.58
C LYS A 98 4.36 1.92 16.97
N GLY A 99 4.64 3.16 17.39
CA GLY A 99 5.82 3.91 16.92
C GLY A 99 5.49 5.24 16.21
N PHE A 100 4.23 5.45 15.84
CA PHE A 100 3.80 6.77 15.33
C PHE A 100 4.04 7.86 16.38
N PRO A 101 4.53 9.05 15.94
CA PRO A 101 4.83 10.15 16.84
C PRO A 101 3.57 10.61 17.57
N LYS A 102 3.75 11.14 18.79
CA LYS A 102 2.64 11.73 19.56
C LYS A 102 2.49 13.22 19.29
N ASP A 103 3.58 13.89 18.95
CA ASP A 103 3.57 15.31 18.59
C ASP A 103 3.08 15.48 17.14
N PRO A 104 2.02 16.27 16.90
CA PRO A 104 1.58 16.61 15.54
C PRO A 104 2.67 17.22 14.65
N LYS A 105 3.66 17.94 15.21
CA LYS A 105 4.75 18.52 14.43
C LYS A 105 5.66 17.43 13.84
N GLU A 106 6.00 16.42 14.64
CA GLU A 106 6.77 15.26 14.19
C GLU A 106 5.98 14.42 13.17
N ALA A 107 4.66 14.31 13.34
CA ALA A 107 3.79 13.62 12.40
C ALA A 107 3.86 14.23 10.99
N THR A 108 3.76 15.57 10.89
CA THR A 108 3.89 16.30 9.62
C THR A 108 5.26 16.09 8.97
N ASN A 109 6.35 16.11 9.76
CA ASN A 109 7.70 15.86 9.25
C ASN A 109 7.87 14.44 8.67
N LYS A 110 7.06 13.48 9.13
CA LYS A 110 6.99 12.11 8.61
C LYS A 110 5.94 11.93 7.52
N ASN A 111 5.37 13.02 6.99
CA ASN A 111 4.28 13.01 5.99
C ASN A 111 3.02 12.26 6.45
N LEU A 112 2.78 12.18 7.76
CA LEU A 112 1.54 11.64 8.30
C LEU A 112 0.47 12.73 8.31
N VAL A 113 -0.76 12.36 7.96
CA VAL A 113 -1.91 13.26 8.04
C VAL A 113 -2.69 12.99 9.32
N CYS A 114 -3.34 14.02 9.88
CA CYS A 114 -4.23 13.87 11.02
C CYS A 114 -5.68 13.89 10.55
N GLY A 115 -6.43 12.82 10.84
CA GLY A 115 -7.86 12.71 10.55
C GLY A 115 -8.61 12.12 11.73
N LYS A 116 -9.68 12.79 12.20
CA LYS A 116 -10.52 12.33 13.33
C LYS A 116 -9.70 11.89 14.56
N ASN A 117 -8.67 12.67 14.93
CA ASN A 117 -7.73 12.39 16.04
C ASN A 117 -6.87 11.13 15.87
N VAL A 118 -6.71 10.64 14.64
CA VAL A 118 -5.86 9.50 14.28
C VAL A 118 -4.79 10.00 13.30
N LEU A 119 -3.55 9.55 13.48
CA LEU A 119 -2.48 9.80 12.52
C LEU A 119 -2.52 8.71 11.44
N ILE A 120 -2.46 9.12 10.19
CA ILE A 120 -2.66 8.25 9.03
C ILE A 120 -1.48 8.42 8.08
N ASP A 121 -0.85 7.32 7.72
CA ASP A 121 0.07 7.21 6.60
C ASP A 121 -0.74 6.89 5.35
N MET A 122 -0.72 7.79 4.36
CA MET A 122 -1.38 7.61 3.06
C MET A 122 -0.35 7.58 1.92
N SER A 123 0.89 7.18 2.21
CA SER A 123 2.00 7.28 1.26
C SER A 123 1.79 6.47 -0.01
N ILE A 124 1.02 5.36 0.01
CA ILE A 124 0.62 4.66 -1.23
C ILE A 124 -0.17 5.59 -2.15
N HIS A 125 -1.19 6.28 -1.62
CA HIS A 125 -1.98 7.23 -2.40
C HIS A 125 -1.10 8.36 -2.95
N THR A 126 -0.25 8.94 -2.11
CA THR A 126 0.65 10.02 -2.52
C THR A 126 1.63 9.56 -3.61
N ALA A 127 2.16 8.34 -3.52
CA ALA A 127 3.05 7.77 -4.52
C ALA A 127 2.33 7.59 -5.87
N TYR A 128 1.11 7.03 -5.88
CA TYR A 128 0.30 6.92 -7.08
C TYR A 128 0.05 8.28 -7.75
N VAL A 129 -0.38 9.28 -6.97
CA VAL A 129 -0.62 10.65 -7.49
C VAL A 129 0.64 11.24 -8.10
N LYS A 130 1.79 11.09 -7.42
CA LYS A 130 3.09 11.56 -7.94
C LYS A 130 3.47 10.86 -9.25
N ALA A 131 3.33 9.54 -9.32
CA ALA A 131 3.63 8.76 -10.52
C ALA A 131 2.76 9.17 -11.72
N ILE A 132 1.45 9.34 -11.51
CA ILE A 132 0.52 9.78 -12.56
C ILE A 132 0.88 11.18 -13.07
N ARG A 133 1.15 12.12 -12.14
CA ARG A 133 1.53 13.49 -12.49
C ARG A 133 2.85 13.54 -13.26
N ALA A 134 3.81 12.69 -12.91
CA ALA A 134 5.13 12.62 -13.57
C ALA A 134 5.10 11.90 -14.93
N ALA A 135 4.13 11.02 -15.19
CA ALA A 135 4.09 10.19 -16.40
C ALA A 135 4.19 11.02 -17.71
N GLN A 136 5.05 10.62 -18.64
CA GLN A 136 5.26 11.39 -19.88
C GLN A 136 4.58 10.79 -21.11
N HIS A 137 4.51 9.45 -21.19
CA HIS A 137 4.12 8.74 -22.41
C HIS A 137 2.88 7.85 -22.23
N PHE A 138 2.86 6.99 -21.21
CA PHE A 138 1.70 6.15 -20.94
C PHE A 138 1.63 5.75 -19.47
N ILE A 139 0.46 5.22 -19.08
CA ILE A 139 0.22 4.58 -17.79
C ILE A 139 -0.38 3.20 -18.06
N TYR A 140 0.09 2.19 -17.35
CA TYR A 140 -0.46 0.83 -17.36
C TYR A 140 -0.83 0.45 -15.93
N ILE A 141 -2.08 0.03 -15.73
CA ILE A 141 -2.63 -0.35 -14.42
C ILE A 141 -3.28 -1.72 -14.54
N GLU A 142 -2.85 -2.66 -13.71
CA GLU A 142 -3.60 -3.87 -13.38
C GLU A 142 -4.04 -3.75 -11.92
N ASN A 143 -5.33 -3.81 -11.65
CA ASN A 143 -5.84 -3.72 -10.29
C ASN A 143 -7.17 -4.46 -10.12
N GLN A 144 -7.41 -5.00 -8.93
CA GLN A 144 -8.68 -5.67 -8.60
C GLN A 144 -9.85 -4.69 -8.60
N TYR A 145 -9.62 -3.43 -8.19
CA TYR A 145 -10.63 -2.39 -8.15
C TYR A 145 -10.16 -1.14 -8.88
N PHE A 146 -11.10 -0.46 -9.56
CA PHE A 146 -10.88 0.85 -10.14
C PHE A 146 -12.08 1.76 -9.88
N LEU A 147 -12.06 2.42 -8.72
CA LEU A 147 -13.09 3.37 -8.29
C LEU A 147 -12.48 4.46 -7.42
N GLY A 148 -13.06 5.66 -7.44
CA GLY A 148 -12.58 6.78 -6.67
C GLY A 148 -13.04 8.11 -7.21
N SER A 149 -12.54 9.17 -6.56
CA SER A 149 -12.87 10.56 -6.85
C SER A 149 -14.37 10.83 -6.82
N SER A 150 -15.09 10.23 -5.84
CA SER A 150 -16.55 10.34 -5.74
C SER A 150 -17.04 11.76 -5.60
N TYR A 151 -16.25 12.66 -5.01
CA TYR A 151 -16.54 14.09 -4.92
C TYR A 151 -16.82 14.76 -6.28
N ASN A 152 -16.41 14.14 -7.39
CA ASN A 152 -16.66 14.64 -8.75
C ASN A 152 -17.56 13.69 -9.58
N TRP A 153 -18.32 12.81 -8.94
CA TRP A 153 -19.35 12.02 -9.61
C TRP A 153 -20.62 12.86 -9.83
N ASN A 154 -21.41 12.52 -10.85
CA ASN A 154 -22.66 13.23 -11.12
C ASN A 154 -23.69 13.05 -9.99
N ASN A 155 -23.69 11.87 -9.35
CA ASN A 155 -24.53 11.52 -8.21
C ASN A 155 -23.66 10.89 -7.11
N TYR A 156 -24.14 10.88 -5.87
CA TYR A 156 -23.49 10.20 -4.73
C TYR A 156 -22.09 10.74 -4.36
N GLN A 157 -21.94 12.06 -4.37
CA GLN A 157 -20.65 12.73 -4.10
C GLN A 157 -20.16 12.54 -2.66
N ASP A 158 -21.06 12.22 -1.74
CA ASP A 158 -20.86 12.07 -0.30
C ASP A 158 -20.51 10.64 0.15
N LEU A 159 -20.38 9.67 -0.76
CA LEU A 159 -20.03 8.27 -0.44
C LEU A 159 -18.63 8.09 0.18
N GLY A 160 -17.76 9.10 0.07
CA GLY A 160 -16.45 9.10 0.73
C GLY A 160 -15.35 8.32 0.01
N ALA A 161 -15.55 7.89 -1.25
CA ALA A 161 -14.50 7.32 -2.10
C ALA A 161 -13.59 8.43 -2.67
N ASN A 162 -12.96 9.20 -1.78
CA ASN A 162 -12.28 10.46 -2.09
C ASN A 162 -10.82 10.30 -2.57
N ASN A 163 -10.39 9.09 -2.94
CA ASN A 163 -9.06 8.94 -3.52
C ASN A 163 -8.97 9.69 -4.88
N LEU A 164 -7.79 10.19 -5.23
CA LEU A 164 -7.60 11.09 -6.36
C LEU A 164 -7.26 10.34 -7.66
N ILE A 165 -7.12 9.00 -7.60
CA ILE A 165 -6.47 8.23 -8.67
C ILE A 165 -7.23 8.35 -10.01
N PRO A 166 -8.56 8.14 -10.07
CA PRO A 166 -9.28 8.32 -11.33
C PRO A 166 -9.23 9.77 -11.85
N MET A 167 -9.35 10.76 -10.97
CA MET A 167 -9.32 12.17 -11.37
C MET A 167 -7.96 12.61 -11.88
N GLU A 168 -6.86 12.20 -11.23
CA GLU A 168 -5.50 12.52 -11.68
C GLU A 168 -5.21 11.93 -13.06
N ILE A 169 -5.69 10.71 -13.34
CA ILE A 169 -5.59 10.09 -14.67
C ILE A 169 -6.37 10.92 -15.70
N ALA A 170 -7.62 11.29 -15.40
CA ALA A 170 -8.46 12.08 -16.30
C ALA A 170 -7.83 13.45 -16.60
N LEU A 171 -7.36 14.16 -15.57
CA LEU A 171 -6.67 15.44 -15.71
C LEU A 171 -5.35 15.31 -16.49
N LYS A 172 -4.60 14.22 -16.28
CA LYS A 172 -3.37 13.93 -17.02
C LYS A 172 -3.63 13.78 -18.52
N ILE A 173 -4.64 12.99 -18.89
CA ILE A 173 -5.07 12.81 -20.28
C ILE A 173 -5.54 14.15 -20.86
N ALA A 174 -6.41 14.88 -20.16
CA ALA A 174 -6.91 16.18 -20.62
C ALA A 174 -5.77 17.18 -20.87
N ASN A 175 -4.75 17.21 -20.00
CA ASN A 175 -3.58 18.07 -20.17
C ASN A 175 -2.75 17.67 -21.40
N LYS A 176 -2.55 16.37 -21.63
CA LYS A 176 -1.83 15.86 -22.81
C LYS A 176 -2.57 16.14 -24.11
N ILE A 177 -3.90 16.02 -24.12
CA ILE A 177 -4.75 16.42 -25.26
C ILE A 177 -4.59 17.92 -25.55
N ARG A 178 -4.69 18.78 -24.52
CA ARG A 178 -4.51 20.24 -24.70
C ARG A 178 -3.13 20.61 -25.22
N ALA A 179 -2.10 19.86 -24.83
CA ALA A 179 -0.73 20.03 -25.32
C ALA A 179 -0.48 19.41 -26.71
N ASN A 180 -1.47 18.73 -27.30
CA ASN A 180 -1.33 17.95 -28.53
C ASN A 180 -0.20 16.90 -28.45
N GLU A 181 -0.05 16.27 -27.28
CA GLU A 181 0.96 15.25 -27.02
C GLU A 181 0.32 13.86 -26.96
N ARG A 182 0.96 12.88 -27.61
CA ARG A 182 0.52 11.49 -27.55
C ARG A 182 0.66 10.97 -26.11
N PHE A 183 -0.45 10.51 -25.55
CA PHE A 183 -0.48 9.86 -24.24
C PHE A 183 -1.55 8.76 -24.22
N SER A 184 -1.29 7.65 -23.53
CA SER A 184 -2.22 6.52 -23.46
C SER A 184 -2.31 5.96 -22.05
N VAL A 185 -3.49 5.52 -21.65
CA VAL A 185 -3.71 4.88 -20.35
C VAL A 185 -4.44 3.57 -20.58
N TYR A 186 -3.87 2.49 -20.07
CA TYR A 186 -4.40 1.13 -20.15
C TYR A 186 -4.75 0.67 -18.74
N ILE A 187 -6.00 0.23 -18.55
CA ILE A 187 -6.51 -0.18 -17.24
C ILE A 187 -7.12 -1.56 -17.41
N ILE A 188 -6.53 -2.55 -16.75
CA ILE A 188 -7.00 -3.92 -16.67
C ILE A 188 -7.62 -4.12 -15.29
N VAL A 189 -8.89 -4.50 -15.30
CA VAL A 189 -9.68 -4.85 -14.12
C VAL A 189 -10.32 -6.21 -14.35
N PRO A 190 -10.63 -6.98 -13.30
CA PRO A 190 -11.40 -8.21 -13.46
C PRO A 190 -12.78 -7.89 -14.04
N MET A 191 -13.40 -8.89 -14.68
CA MET A 191 -14.74 -8.74 -15.28
C MET A 191 -15.80 -8.34 -14.23
N TRP A 192 -15.63 -8.81 -13.00
CA TRP A 192 -16.33 -8.38 -11.79
C TRP A 192 -15.44 -8.70 -10.57
N PRO A 193 -15.65 -8.06 -9.42
CA PRO A 193 -14.96 -8.42 -8.18
C PRO A 193 -15.30 -9.85 -7.76
N GLU A 194 -14.36 -10.58 -7.14
CA GLU A 194 -14.57 -11.97 -6.72
C GLU A 194 -15.85 -12.12 -5.87
N GLY A 195 -16.70 -13.07 -6.24
CA GLY A 195 -17.98 -13.32 -5.58
C GLY A 195 -19.11 -13.61 -6.58
N VAL A 196 -20.30 -13.90 -6.05
CA VAL A 196 -21.48 -14.09 -6.90
C VAL A 196 -21.82 -12.75 -7.56
N PRO A 197 -21.80 -12.61 -8.90
CA PRO A 197 -21.93 -11.30 -9.56
C PRO A 197 -23.29 -10.63 -9.35
N THR A 198 -24.32 -11.42 -9.05
CA THR A 198 -25.67 -10.94 -8.72
C THR A 198 -25.87 -10.64 -7.24
N SER A 199 -24.85 -10.86 -6.41
CA SER A 199 -24.89 -10.48 -5.01
C SER A 199 -24.91 -8.97 -4.91
N THR A 200 -25.87 -8.42 -4.18
CA THR A 200 -25.96 -6.99 -3.87
C THR A 200 -25.17 -6.60 -2.62
N ALA A 201 -24.28 -7.48 -2.16
CA ALA A 201 -23.49 -7.31 -0.94
C ALA A 201 -22.26 -6.42 -1.19
#